data_AF-A0A7Y8TXF7-F1
#
_entry.id   AF-A0A7Y8TXF7-F1
#
_cell.length_a   1.000
_cell.length_b   1.000
_cell.length_c   1.000
_cell.angle_alpha   90.00
_cell.angle_beta   90.00
_cell.angle_gamma   90.00
#
_symmetry.space_group_name_H-M   'P 1'
#
loop_
_entity.id
_entity.type
_entity.pdbx_description
1 polymer ?
#
loop_
_entity_poly.entity_id
_entity_poly.type
_entity_poly.pdbx_seq_one_letter_code
_entity_poly.pdbx_strand_id
1 'polypeptide(L)'
;MTFTEISDLFTYVILGGIVSFVAYVLFGVVRQNRAEKKYNKLAEIKEQKLNYLNAELAAYDLQILPKDKNNLEGGRLQSLKSWNVAGEFNLLPSDLTDGSEVYRFIFKNNDISSGVLEINIDEKLGSKKTNEAKDTVLLNKMIKDEFDRLKGKGGSVLKHSFLTQNRVEGVKGLAIASKNLVLKHTTINKTVEQFKINKGDLLIPVMNVQKEFLSYQVIDSHHNKRMRIGKSIKGGFFPVGKYRVDNEKYILCEDYLTAATLNRATGITALVAFDVQNILDVAQDLIQQNPKVELIFATSRDMLTTNKSRIKKALYYSYLFNMPFIFPKFPDGEQYDHFKTWNELNRYDNDEQIKKKVDSQVKFFKDNGKVSTIRLASDKYGIEY
;
A
#
# COMPACT_ATOMS: atom_id res chain seq x y z
N MET A 1 -13.23 -63.21 -56.00
CA MET A 1 -13.47 -62.46 -54.78
C MET A 1 -14.79 -62.96 -54.20
N THR A 2 -14.78 -63.53 -53.00
CA THR A 2 -15.99 -64.09 -52.37
C THR A 2 -16.92 -62.95 -51.92
N PHE A 3 -18.22 -63.22 -51.75
CA PHE A 3 -19.21 -62.21 -51.31
C PHE A 3 -18.78 -61.52 -49.99
N THR A 4 -18.10 -62.27 -49.13
CA THR A 4 -17.50 -61.80 -47.88
C THR A 4 -16.40 -60.76 -48.13
N GLU A 5 -15.50 -61.01 -49.09
CA GLU A 5 -14.41 -60.09 -49.42
C GLU A 5 -14.90 -58.76 -50.02
N ILE A 6 -15.99 -58.79 -50.80
CA ILE A 6 -16.60 -57.56 -51.35
C ILE A 6 -17.31 -56.76 -50.26
N SER A 7 -18.00 -57.44 -49.35
CA SER A 7 -18.65 -56.81 -48.18
C SER A 7 -17.64 -56.15 -47.25
N ASP A 8 -16.51 -56.82 -46.99
CA ASP A 8 -15.43 -56.27 -46.18
C ASP A 8 -14.82 -55.04 -46.85
N LEU A 9 -14.53 -55.10 -48.16
CA LEU A 9 -14.00 -53.97 -48.91
C LEU A 9 -14.94 -52.75 -48.88
N PHE A 10 -16.24 -52.95 -49.05
CA PHE A 10 -17.24 -51.89 -48.94
C PHE A 10 -17.29 -51.28 -47.54
N THR A 11 -17.19 -52.12 -46.51
CA THR A 11 -17.15 -51.70 -45.11
C THR A 11 -15.91 -50.86 -44.82
N TYR A 12 -14.74 -51.25 -45.34
CA TYR A 12 -13.50 -50.47 -45.20
C TYR A 12 -13.54 -49.11 -45.89
N VAL A 13 -14.14 -49.02 -47.09
CA VAL A 13 -14.27 -47.75 -47.82
C VAL A 13 -15.22 -46.79 -47.08
N ILE A 14 -16.35 -47.31 -46.58
CA ILE A 14 -17.31 -46.51 -45.80
C ILE A 14 -16.67 -46.06 -44.47
N LEU A 15 -16.01 -46.97 -43.73
CA LEU A 15 -15.31 -46.59 -42.49
C LEU A 15 -14.20 -45.56 -42.76
N GLY A 16 -13.39 -45.76 -43.81
CA GLY A 16 -12.31 -44.85 -44.17
C GLY A 16 -12.80 -43.44 -44.56
N GLY A 17 -13.93 -43.37 -45.27
CA GLY A 17 -14.59 -42.11 -45.61
C GLY A 17 -15.13 -41.37 -44.38
N ILE A 18 -15.79 -42.08 -43.47
CA ILE A 18 -16.31 -41.52 -42.21
C ILE A 18 -15.16 -41.01 -41.33
N VAL A 19 -14.09 -41.79 -41.19
CA VAL A 19 -12.90 -41.40 -40.39
C VAL A 19 -12.25 -40.14 -40.97
N SER A 20 -12.13 -40.05 -42.30
CA SER A 20 -11.54 -38.88 -42.97
C SER A 20 -12.40 -37.61 -42.82
N PHE A 21 -13.73 -37.74 -42.91
CA PHE A 21 -14.65 -36.63 -42.70
C PHE A 21 -14.64 -36.13 -41.26
N VAL A 22 -14.65 -37.05 -40.28
CA VAL A 22 -14.54 -36.71 -38.85
C VAL A 22 -13.21 -36.03 -38.55
N ALA A 23 -12.10 -36.51 -39.13
CA ALA A 23 -10.80 -35.86 -39.01
C ALA A 23 -10.82 -34.44 -39.59
N TYR A 24 -11.39 -34.23 -40.78
CA TYR A 24 -11.48 -32.91 -41.42
C TYR A 24 -12.28 -31.90 -40.56
N VAL A 25 -13.43 -32.31 -40.02
CA VAL A 25 -14.24 -31.48 -39.12
C VAL A 25 -13.48 -31.17 -37.83
N LEU A 26 -12.82 -32.17 -37.22
CA LEU A 26 -12.00 -31.97 -36.02
C LEU A 26 -10.84 -31.00 -36.28
N PHE A 27 -10.15 -31.10 -37.42
CA PHE A 27 -9.08 -30.18 -37.81
C PHE A 27 -9.61 -28.75 -38.02
N GLY A 28 -10.80 -28.59 -38.64
CA GLY A 28 -11.47 -27.30 -38.79
C GLY A 28 -11.79 -26.65 -37.44
N VAL A 29 -12.40 -27.40 -36.53
CA VAL A 29 -12.73 -26.96 -35.15
C VAL A 29 -11.47 -26.63 -34.37
N VAL A 30 -10.39 -27.43 -34.48
CA VAL A 30 -9.10 -27.14 -33.83
C VAL A 30 -8.46 -25.85 -34.38
N ARG A 31 -8.56 -25.59 -35.70
CA ARG A 31 -8.02 -24.38 -36.32
C ARG A 31 -8.79 -23.14 -35.90
N GLN A 32 -10.12 -23.22 -35.85
CA GLN A 32 -10.97 -22.13 -35.36
C GLN A 32 -10.71 -21.85 -33.87
N ASN A 33 -10.65 -22.89 -33.03
CA ASN A 33 -10.28 -22.77 -31.61
C ASN A 33 -8.89 -22.16 -31.40
N ARG A 34 -7.91 -22.46 -32.27
CA ARG A 34 -6.58 -21.83 -32.22
C ARG A 34 -6.62 -20.34 -32.60
N ALA A 35 -7.41 -19.97 -33.60
CA ALA A 35 -7.58 -18.58 -34.02
C ALA A 35 -8.30 -17.75 -32.93
N GLU A 36 -9.37 -18.29 -32.35
CA GLU A 36 -10.09 -17.66 -31.23
C GLU A 36 -9.20 -17.53 -30.00
N LYS A 37 -8.41 -18.56 -29.65
CA LYS A 37 -7.41 -18.46 -28.56
C LYS A 37 -6.37 -17.37 -28.83
N LYS A 38 -5.89 -17.23 -30.07
CA LYS A 38 -4.92 -16.19 -30.44
C LYS A 38 -5.56 -14.80 -30.35
N TYR A 39 -6.78 -14.63 -30.84
CA TYR A 39 -7.53 -13.38 -30.76
C TYR A 39 -7.80 -12.98 -29.31
N ASN A 40 -8.27 -13.91 -28.47
CA ASN A 40 -8.53 -13.67 -27.05
C ASN A 40 -7.24 -13.30 -26.31
N LYS A 41 -6.12 -13.95 -26.62
CA LYS A 41 -4.80 -13.61 -26.06
C LYS A 41 -4.34 -12.21 -26.47
N LEU A 42 -4.55 -11.81 -27.72
CA LEU A 42 -4.25 -10.46 -28.22
C LEU A 42 -5.13 -9.39 -27.55
N ALA A 43 -6.42 -9.67 -27.37
CA ALA A 43 -7.35 -8.79 -26.68
C ALA A 43 -6.96 -8.63 -25.19
N GLU A 44 -6.61 -9.74 -24.53
CA GLU A 44 -6.13 -9.75 -23.15
C GLU A 44 -4.84 -8.93 -22.98
N ILE A 45 -3.87 -9.07 -23.89
CA ILE A 45 -2.64 -8.24 -23.88
C ILE A 45 -2.96 -6.77 -24.06
N LYS A 46 -3.88 -6.41 -24.97
CA LYS A 46 -4.29 -5.01 -25.18
C LYS A 46 -5.01 -4.43 -23.95
N GLU A 47 -5.85 -5.23 -23.30
CA GLU A 47 -6.54 -4.84 -22.07
C GLU A 47 -5.54 -4.66 -20.92
N GLN A 48 -4.57 -5.57 -20.77
CA GLN A 48 -3.48 -5.43 -19.79
C GLN A 48 -2.67 -4.16 -20.03
N LYS A 49 -2.31 -3.85 -21.28
CA LYS A 49 -1.60 -2.61 -21.65
C LYS A 49 -2.42 -1.36 -21.33
N LEU A 50 -3.70 -1.34 -21.70
CA LEU A 50 -4.62 -0.25 -21.40
C LEU A 50 -4.75 -0.01 -19.89
N ASN A 51 -4.92 -1.09 -19.12
CA ASN A 51 -5.02 -1.04 -17.67
C ASN A 51 -3.73 -0.50 -17.05
N TYR A 52 -2.59 -0.98 -17.54
CA TYR A 52 -1.28 -0.55 -17.08
C TYR A 52 -1.04 0.94 -17.36
N LEU A 53 -1.24 1.40 -18.60
CA LEU A 53 -1.10 2.82 -18.96
C LEU A 53 -2.05 3.71 -18.14
N ASN A 54 -3.30 3.30 -17.93
CA ASN A 54 -4.24 4.04 -17.10
C ASN A 54 -3.84 4.04 -15.61
N ALA A 55 -3.27 2.96 -15.09
CA ALA A 55 -2.78 2.92 -13.71
C ALA A 55 -1.62 3.89 -13.50
N GLU A 56 -0.70 3.99 -14.46
CA GLU A 56 0.40 4.95 -14.42
C GLU A 56 -0.09 6.40 -14.55
N LEU A 57 -1.03 6.66 -15.47
CA LEU A 57 -1.60 7.99 -15.68
C LEU A 57 -2.53 8.44 -14.55
N ALA A 58 -3.13 7.52 -13.80
CA ALA A 58 -3.97 7.85 -12.66
C ALA A 58 -3.20 8.63 -11.58
N ALA A 59 -1.87 8.43 -11.48
CA ALA A 59 -1.00 9.21 -10.60
C ALA A 59 -0.94 10.71 -10.99
N TYR A 60 -1.27 11.03 -12.23
CA TYR A 60 -1.29 12.38 -12.80
C TYR A 60 -2.71 12.95 -12.91
N ASP A 61 -3.71 12.29 -12.32
CA ASP A 61 -5.13 12.58 -12.52
C ASP A 61 -5.54 12.52 -14.00
N LEU A 62 -4.95 11.61 -14.77
CA LEU A 62 -5.19 11.43 -16.20
C LEU A 62 -5.60 9.99 -16.51
N GLN A 63 -6.31 9.81 -17.62
CA GLN A 63 -6.53 8.52 -18.26
C GLN A 63 -6.41 8.64 -19.78
N ILE A 64 -6.01 7.55 -20.44
CA ILE A 64 -6.04 7.49 -21.90
C ILE A 64 -7.45 7.30 -22.42
N LEU A 65 -7.79 8.07 -23.45
CA LEU A 65 -8.96 7.95 -24.29
C LEU A 65 -8.49 7.63 -25.73
N PRO A 66 -8.31 6.34 -26.07
CA PRO A 66 -7.85 5.94 -27.39
C PRO A 66 -8.89 6.27 -28.46
N LYS A 67 -8.44 6.52 -29.70
CA LYS A 67 -9.34 6.82 -30.84
C LYS A 67 -10.24 5.63 -31.21
N ASP A 68 -9.72 4.41 -31.03
CA ASP A 68 -10.41 3.15 -31.23
C ASP A 68 -9.99 2.19 -30.10
N LYS A 69 -10.93 1.40 -29.58
CA LYS A 69 -10.66 0.36 -28.56
C LYS A 69 -9.59 -0.64 -29.00
N ASN A 70 -9.40 -0.80 -30.32
CA ASN A 70 -8.40 -1.71 -30.88
C ASN A 70 -7.06 -1.04 -31.22
N ASN A 71 -6.98 0.29 -31.19
CA ASN A 71 -5.79 1.05 -31.56
C ASN A 71 -5.29 1.92 -30.39
N LEU A 72 -4.20 1.47 -29.77
CA LEU A 72 -3.52 2.20 -28.71
C LEU A 72 -2.42 3.12 -29.24
N GLU A 73 -2.11 3.17 -30.53
CA GLU A 73 -1.00 3.97 -31.07
C GLU A 73 -1.15 5.49 -30.85
N GLY A 74 -2.35 5.96 -30.54
CA GLY A 74 -2.54 7.31 -30.03
C GLY A 74 -3.98 7.70 -29.75
N GLY A 75 -4.14 8.82 -29.05
CA GLY A 75 -5.43 9.31 -28.62
C GLY A 75 -5.34 10.54 -27.74
N ARG A 76 -6.40 10.77 -26.96
CA ARG A 76 -6.51 11.91 -26.06
C ARG A 76 -6.23 11.49 -24.63
N LEU A 77 -5.83 12.45 -23.81
CA LEU A 77 -5.81 12.33 -22.37
C LEU A 77 -7.02 13.04 -21.80
N GLN A 78 -7.67 12.43 -20.81
CA GLN A 78 -8.79 13.02 -20.09
C GLN A 78 -8.42 13.22 -18.62
N SER A 79 -8.76 14.38 -18.07
CA SER A 79 -8.61 14.62 -16.64
C SER A 79 -9.61 13.80 -15.84
N LEU A 80 -9.13 13.08 -14.82
CA LEU A 80 -9.96 12.38 -13.85
C LEU A 80 -10.72 13.33 -12.91
N LYS A 81 -10.29 14.60 -12.83
CA LYS A 81 -10.91 15.65 -12.00
C LYS A 81 -12.02 16.37 -12.75
N SER A 82 -11.70 16.99 -13.89
CA SER A 82 -12.63 17.84 -14.63
C SER A 82 -13.35 17.13 -15.78
N TRP A 83 -12.93 15.91 -16.14
CA TRP A 83 -13.44 15.15 -17.29
C TRP A 83 -13.23 15.80 -18.66
N ASN A 84 -12.50 16.92 -18.69
CA ASN A 84 -12.11 17.59 -19.93
C ASN A 84 -10.89 16.91 -20.55
N VAL A 85 -10.71 17.12 -21.86
CA VAL A 85 -9.49 16.74 -22.57
C VAL A 85 -8.33 17.55 -21.98
N ALA A 86 -7.30 16.85 -21.52
CA ALA A 86 -6.16 17.42 -20.80
C ALA A 86 -4.84 17.22 -21.56
N GLY A 87 -4.88 16.60 -22.74
CA GLY A 87 -3.70 16.33 -23.54
C GLY A 87 -3.93 15.28 -24.61
N GLU A 88 -2.83 14.75 -25.12
CA GLU A 88 -2.78 13.68 -26.11
C GLU A 88 -1.67 12.68 -25.80
N PHE A 89 -1.76 11.52 -26.42
CA PHE A 89 -0.73 10.51 -26.31
C PHE A 89 -0.51 9.82 -27.64
N ASN A 90 0.70 9.32 -27.83
CA ASN A 90 1.10 8.58 -29.02
C ASN A 90 2.19 7.57 -28.69
N LEU A 91 2.13 6.42 -29.34
CA LEU A 91 3.22 5.47 -29.39
C LEU A 91 4.36 6.08 -30.21
N LEU A 92 5.58 5.99 -29.70
CA LEU A 92 6.77 6.44 -30.43
C LEU A 92 7.13 5.42 -31.49
N PRO A 93 7.48 5.85 -32.73
CA PRO A 93 7.90 4.93 -33.76
C PRO A 93 9.24 4.27 -33.39
N SER A 94 9.40 3.02 -33.85
CA SER A 94 10.47 2.12 -33.38
C SER A 94 11.88 2.50 -33.84
N ASP A 95 12.00 3.50 -34.72
CA ASP A 95 13.26 4.13 -35.13
C ASP A 95 13.74 5.20 -34.15
N LEU A 96 12.83 5.74 -33.33
CA LEU A 96 13.12 6.67 -32.24
C LEU A 96 13.28 5.97 -30.88
N THR A 97 13.06 4.65 -30.84
CA THR A 97 13.27 3.80 -29.67
C THR A 97 14.28 2.70 -30.01
N ASP A 98 14.85 2.01 -29.03
CA ASP A 98 15.75 0.87 -29.23
C ASP A 98 15.02 -0.42 -29.63
N GLY A 99 13.87 -0.29 -30.29
CA GLY A 99 12.90 -1.36 -30.53
C GLY A 99 11.88 -1.54 -29.40
N SER A 100 12.01 -0.81 -28.28
CA SER A 100 11.04 -0.83 -27.18
C SER A 100 9.74 -0.08 -27.51
N GLU A 101 8.63 -0.55 -26.96
CA GLU A 101 7.31 0.06 -27.03
C GLU A 101 7.16 1.19 -26.00
N VAL A 102 7.43 2.43 -26.45
CA VAL A 102 7.39 3.64 -25.61
C VAL A 102 6.21 4.53 -25.97
N TYR A 103 5.37 4.84 -24.98
CA TYR A 103 4.26 5.79 -25.13
C TYR A 103 4.65 7.16 -24.60
N ARG A 104 4.46 8.20 -25.42
CA ARG A 104 4.60 9.59 -25.03
C ARG A 104 3.24 10.20 -24.72
N PHE A 105 3.17 10.90 -23.60
CA PHE A 105 2.00 11.59 -23.08
C PHE A 105 2.31 13.08 -22.98
N ILE A 106 1.58 13.90 -23.71
CA ILE A 106 1.73 15.35 -23.71
C ILE A 106 0.46 15.93 -23.10
N PHE A 107 0.57 16.57 -21.95
CA PHE A 107 -0.58 17.14 -21.26
C PHE A 107 -0.39 18.62 -20.96
N LYS A 108 -1.47 19.38 -21.15
CA LYS A 108 -1.53 20.82 -20.95
C LYS A 108 -2.91 21.15 -20.40
N ASN A 109 -2.98 21.52 -19.13
CA ASN A 109 -4.23 21.88 -18.47
C ASN A 109 -4.01 23.14 -17.61
N ASN A 110 -5.06 23.92 -17.39
CA ASN A 110 -5.04 25.06 -16.47
C ASN A 110 -4.96 24.61 -15.00
N ASP A 111 -5.31 23.35 -14.70
CA ASP A 111 -5.33 22.76 -13.34
C ASP A 111 -4.11 21.87 -13.00
N ILE A 112 -3.29 21.51 -13.99
CA ILE A 112 -2.12 20.62 -13.86
C ILE A 112 -0.96 21.25 -14.63
N SER A 113 0.26 21.24 -14.08
CA SER A 113 1.45 21.74 -14.79
C SER A 113 1.61 21.06 -16.16
N SER A 114 1.87 21.84 -17.21
CA SER A 114 2.18 21.30 -18.54
C SER A 114 3.43 20.43 -18.50
N GLY A 115 3.36 19.23 -19.09
CA GLY A 115 4.43 18.24 -18.99
C GLY A 115 4.40 17.20 -20.08
N VAL A 116 5.52 16.49 -20.19
CA VAL A 116 5.69 15.33 -21.06
C VAL A 116 6.08 14.15 -20.18
N LEU A 117 5.38 13.03 -20.33
CA LEU A 117 5.68 11.75 -19.68
C LEU A 117 5.92 10.70 -20.76
N GLU A 118 6.96 9.88 -20.61
CA GLU A 118 7.22 8.76 -21.50
C GLU A 118 7.22 7.46 -20.69
N ILE A 119 6.45 6.48 -21.14
CA ILE A 119 6.32 5.18 -20.49
C ILE A 119 6.79 4.11 -21.47
N ASN A 120 7.92 3.49 -21.17
CA ASN A 120 8.38 2.29 -21.84
C ASN A 120 7.66 1.06 -21.24
N ILE A 121 6.83 0.39 -22.04
CA ILE A 121 6.07 -0.79 -21.61
C ILE A 121 6.98 -2.01 -21.50
N ASP A 122 7.96 -2.14 -22.41
CA ASP A 122 8.85 -3.29 -22.48
C ASP A 122 9.88 -3.28 -21.34
N GLU A 123 10.39 -2.10 -20.96
CA GLU A 123 11.25 -1.95 -19.77
C GLU A 123 10.53 -2.36 -18.48
N LYS A 124 9.22 -2.17 -18.34
CA LYS A 124 8.52 -2.49 -17.07
C LYS A 124 7.94 -3.91 -17.03
N LEU A 125 7.68 -4.52 -18.19
CA LEU A 125 7.40 -5.95 -18.28
C LEU A 125 8.69 -6.80 -18.19
N GLY A 126 9.88 -6.22 -18.42
CA GLY A 126 11.18 -6.90 -18.40
C GLY A 126 12.24 -6.46 -17.36
N SER A 127 12.23 -5.24 -16.82
CA SER A 127 13.31 -4.71 -15.96
C SER A 127 12.94 -3.46 -15.13
N LYS A 128 12.62 -3.65 -13.84
CA LYS A 128 12.54 -2.57 -12.82
C LYS A 128 13.91 -1.91 -12.59
N LYS A 129 14.04 -0.57 -12.75
CA LYS A 129 14.67 0.34 -11.75
C LYS A 129 14.92 1.79 -12.18
N THR A 130 15.05 2.11 -13.47
CA THR A 130 15.62 3.43 -13.87
C THR A 130 14.61 4.55 -14.07
N ASN A 131 13.44 4.29 -14.67
CA ASN A 131 12.39 5.31 -14.86
C ASN A 131 11.46 5.51 -13.64
N GLU A 132 11.32 4.48 -12.78
CA GLU A 132 10.51 4.55 -11.54
C GLU A 132 10.97 5.67 -10.58
N ALA A 133 12.26 5.99 -10.56
CA ALA A 133 12.82 6.98 -9.63
C ALA A 133 12.36 8.42 -9.95
N LYS A 134 12.34 8.83 -11.22
CA LYS A 134 11.91 10.18 -11.63
C LYS A 134 10.41 10.39 -11.42
N ASP A 135 9.60 9.40 -11.80
CA ASP A 135 8.15 9.42 -11.61
C ASP A 135 7.78 9.42 -10.11
N THR A 136 8.51 8.67 -9.29
CA THR A 136 8.31 8.64 -7.83
C THR A 136 8.61 10.00 -7.19
N VAL A 137 9.67 10.68 -7.63
CA VAL A 137 10.04 12.01 -7.11
C VAL A 137 9.00 13.07 -7.47
N LEU A 138 8.53 13.08 -8.72
CA LEU A 138 7.50 14.01 -9.17
C LEU A 138 6.17 13.77 -8.43
N LEU A 139 5.78 12.50 -8.28
CA LEU A 139 4.57 12.12 -7.56
C LEU A 139 4.64 12.52 -6.07
N ASN A 140 5.77 12.27 -5.40
CA ASN A 140 5.98 12.69 -4.01
C ASN A 140 5.84 14.22 -3.87
N LYS A 141 6.38 14.97 -4.82
CA LYS A 141 6.23 16.44 -4.87
C LYS A 141 4.78 16.87 -5.04
N MET A 142 4.03 16.27 -5.97
CA MET A 142 2.61 16.59 -6.20
C MET A 142 1.74 16.34 -4.96
N ILE A 143 1.93 15.20 -4.28
CA ILE A 143 1.17 14.87 -3.07
C ILE A 143 1.58 15.79 -1.91
N LYS A 144 2.87 16.14 -1.81
CA LYS A 144 3.33 17.13 -0.84
C LYS A 144 2.69 18.51 -1.09
N ASP A 145 2.59 18.96 -2.34
CA ASP A 145 1.94 20.23 -2.70
C ASP A 145 0.42 20.18 -2.46
N GLU A 146 -0.22 19.02 -2.63
CA GLU A 146 -1.60 18.78 -2.19
C GLU A 146 -1.73 18.94 -0.67
N PHE A 147 -0.89 18.25 0.11
CA PHE A 147 -0.87 18.34 1.58
C PHE A 147 -0.61 19.77 2.06
N ASP A 148 0.37 20.45 1.47
CA ASP A 148 0.72 21.83 1.82
C ASP A 148 -0.39 22.82 1.49
N ARG A 149 -1.17 22.56 0.43
CA ARG A 149 -2.38 23.33 0.14
C ARG A 149 -3.49 23.02 1.14
N LEU A 150 -3.65 21.77 1.58
CA LEU A 150 -4.71 21.35 2.50
C LEU A 150 -4.48 21.84 3.93
N LYS A 151 -3.25 21.79 4.42
CA LYS A 151 -2.95 22.11 5.83
C LYS A 151 -3.32 23.55 6.18
N GLY A 152 -4.13 23.71 7.23
CA GLY A 152 -4.42 24.99 7.85
C GLY A 152 -3.31 25.45 8.80
N LYS A 153 -3.41 26.67 9.33
CA LYS A 153 -2.47 27.18 10.34
C LYS A 153 -2.50 26.30 11.60
N GLY A 154 -1.32 25.96 12.14
CA GLY A 154 -1.11 24.90 13.13
C GLY A 154 -1.78 25.05 14.50
N GLY A 155 -2.34 26.21 14.85
CA GLY A 155 -3.00 26.43 16.15
C GLY A 155 -4.27 25.58 16.39
N SER A 156 -4.87 25.01 15.33
CA SER A 156 -6.12 24.23 15.44
C SER A 156 -5.92 22.74 15.77
N VAL A 157 -4.70 22.21 15.66
CA VAL A 157 -4.43 20.76 15.83
C VAL A 157 -4.78 20.27 17.23
N LEU A 158 -4.46 21.06 18.26
CA LEU A 158 -4.66 20.70 19.67
C LEU A 158 -6.14 20.52 20.07
N LYS A 159 -7.09 20.91 19.20
CA LYS A 159 -8.53 20.87 19.50
C LYS A 159 -9.29 19.76 18.77
N HIS A 160 -8.63 18.92 17.98
CA HIS A 160 -9.31 17.85 17.26
C HIS A 160 -9.88 16.80 18.22
N SER A 161 -11.15 16.38 18.00
CA SER A 161 -11.87 15.47 18.90
C SER A 161 -11.15 14.14 19.11
N PHE A 162 -10.53 13.61 18.05
CA PHE A 162 -9.72 12.39 18.13
C PHE A 162 -8.62 12.47 19.19
N LEU A 163 -7.93 13.60 19.30
CA LEU A 163 -6.82 13.77 20.24
C LEU A 163 -7.36 14.00 21.66
N THR A 164 -8.32 14.93 21.80
CA THR A 164 -8.86 15.33 23.11
C THR A 164 -9.62 14.19 23.79
N GLN A 165 -10.46 13.45 23.06
CA GLN A 165 -11.22 12.33 23.62
C GLN A 165 -10.32 11.15 24.01
N ASN A 166 -9.17 10.99 23.34
CA ASN A 166 -8.18 9.96 23.68
C ASN A 166 -7.10 10.44 24.66
N ARG A 167 -7.21 11.68 25.18
CA ARG A 167 -6.28 12.28 26.14
C ARG A 167 -4.82 12.25 25.67
N VAL A 168 -4.61 12.49 24.37
CA VAL A 168 -3.27 12.63 23.78
C VAL A 168 -3.12 14.03 23.20
N GLU A 169 -1.90 14.55 23.23
CA GLU A 169 -1.58 15.84 22.65
C GLU A 169 -1.19 15.72 21.18
N GLY A 170 -1.39 16.81 20.44
CA GLY A 170 -0.90 16.93 19.07
C GLY A 170 0.57 17.32 19.06
N VAL A 171 1.40 16.55 18.34
CA VAL A 171 2.82 16.88 18.17
C VAL A 171 3.07 17.73 16.92
N LYS A 172 4.25 18.34 16.84
CA LYS A 172 4.69 19.11 15.66
C LYS A 172 4.64 18.23 14.40
N GLY A 173 4.06 18.77 13.33
CA GLY A 173 3.96 18.10 12.03
C GLY A 173 2.55 17.65 11.69
N LEU A 174 1.69 17.46 12.69
CA LEU A 174 0.26 17.31 12.48
C LEU A 174 -0.36 18.57 11.88
N ALA A 175 -1.44 18.40 11.13
CA ALA A 175 -2.19 19.49 10.53
C ALA A 175 -3.70 19.25 10.59
N ILE A 176 -4.47 20.34 10.54
CA ILE A 176 -5.91 20.28 10.31
C ILE A 176 -6.19 20.69 8.87
N ALA A 177 -7.04 19.94 8.17
CA ALA A 177 -7.50 20.30 6.84
C ALA A 177 -8.25 21.64 6.87
N SER A 178 -7.79 22.61 6.09
CA SER A 178 -8.40 23.94 5.99
C SER A 178 -9.53 24.03 4.95
N LYS A 179 -9.62 23.02 4.08
CA LYS A 179 -10.58 22.92 2.98
C LYS A 179 -10.95 21.47 2.71
N ASN A 180 -12.03 21.30 1.97
CA ASN A 180 -12.48 19.99 1.50
C ASN A 180 -11.63 19.53 0.31
N LEU A 181 -11.47 18.23 0.16
CA LEU A 181 -10.90 17.58 -1.02
C LEU A 181 -11.66 16.29 -1.30
N VAL A 182 -11.93 16.01 -2.57
CA VAL A 182 -12.48 14.73 -3.01
C VAL A 182 -11.59 14.19 -4.12
N LEU A 183 -11.14 12.97 -3.92
CA LEU A 183 -10.31 12.24 -4.87
C LEU A 183 -11.09 11.00 -5.28
N LYS A 184 -11.11 10.71 -6.58
CA LYS A 184 -11.80 9.54 -7.14
C LYS A 184 -10.75 8.59 -7.67
N HIS A 185 -10.85 7.32 -7.31
CA HIS A 185 -9.98 6.27 -7.83
C HIS A 185 -10.82 5.11 -8.34
N THR A 186 -10.57 4.74 -9.59
CA THR A 186 -11.22 3.58 -10.21
C THR A 186 -10.45 2.34 -9.79
N THR A 187 -11.06 1.50 -8.95
CA THR A 187 -10.50 0.22 -8.56
C THR A 187 -10.49 -0.77 -9.73
N ILE A 188 -9.74 -1.86 -9.58
CA ILE A 188 -9.62 -2.97 -10.56
C ILE A 188 -10.99 -3.52 -10.99
N ASN A 189 -12.00 -3.43 -10.12
CA ASN A 189 -13.37 -3.87 -10.40
C ASN A 189 -14.26 -2.79 -11.03
N LYS A 190 -13.69 -1.69 -11.54
CA LYS A 190 -14.39 -0.53 -12.12
C LYS A 190 -15.31 0.22 -11.14
N THR A 191 -15.20 -0.04 -9.83
CA THR A 191 -15.88 0.74 -8.80
C THR A 191 -15.09 2.02 -8.53
N VAL A 192 -15.75 3.17 -8.61
CA VAL A 192 -15.15 4.46 -8.25
C VAL A 192 -15.20 4.63 -6.74
N GLU A 193 -14.07 4.45 -6.07
CA GLU A 193 -13.92 4.81 -4.67
C GLU A 193 -13.64 6.30 -4.52
N GLN A 194 -14.26 6.91 -3.50
CA GLN A 194 -14.07 8.32 -3.19
C GLN A 194 -13.29 8.46 -1.90
N PHE A 195 -12.12 9.09 -1.97
CA PHE A 195 -11.40 9.54 -0.80
C PHE A 195 -11.72 11.00 -0.53
N LYS A 196 -12.49 11.24 0.53
CA LYS A 196 -12.93 12.56 0.95
C LYS A 196 -12.14 13.07 2.15
N ILE A 197 -11.79 14.33 2.13
CA ILE A 197 -11.27 15.11 3.25
C ILE A 197 -12.22 16.27 3.45
N ASN A 198 -12.66 16.49 4.68
CA ASN A 198 -13.43 17.65 5.06
C ASN A 198 -12.54 18.65 5.79
N LYS A 199 -12.88 19.93 5.68
CA LYS A 199 -12.34 20.97 6.55
C LYS A 199 -12.57 20.57 8.00
N GLY A 200 -11.50 20.57 8.80
CA GLY A 200 -11.53 20.13 10.19
C GLY A 200 -10.93 18.75 10.43
N ASP A 201 -10.79 17.91 9.39
CA ASP A 201 -10.16 16.58 9.55
C ASP A 201 -8.69 16.71 9.95
N LEU A 202 -8.22 15.79 10.78
CA LEU A 202 -6.82 15.69 11.19
C LEU A 202 -5.99 15.00 10.10
N LEU A 203 -4.84 15.58 9.78
CA LEU A 203 -3.88 15.08 8.80
C LEU A 203 -2.57 14.71 9.50
N ILE A 204 -2.10 13.47 9.28
CA ILE A 204 -0.84 12.95 9.79
C ILE A 204 0.07 12.66 8.59
N PRO A 205 1.17 13.42 8.37
CA PRO A 205 2.04 13.20 7.22
C PRO A 205 2.84 11.90 7.36
N VAL A 206 3.16 11.28 6.23
CA VAL A 206 4.03 10.09 6.14
C VAL A 206 5.32 10.48 5.45
N MET A 207 6.45 10.14 6.05
CA MET A 207 7.78 10.37 5.48
C MET A 207 8.66 9.12 5.56
N ASN A 208 9.67 9.00 4.70
CA ASN A 208 10.69 7.95 4.81
C ASN A 208 11.83 8.33 5.77
N VAL A 209 12.81 7.44 5.92
CA VAL A 209 13.98 7.66 6.79
C VAL A 209 14.85 8.85 6.34
N GLN A 210 14.80 9.25 5.06
CA GLN A 210 15.44 10.44 4.52
C GLN A 210 14.62 11.73 4.73
N LYS A 211 13.48 11.66 5.44
CA LYS A 211 12.52 12.76 5.66
C LYS A 211 11.82 13.25 4.39
N GLU A 212 11.81 12.45 3.34
CA GLU A 212 11.04 12.75 2.13
C GLU A 212 9.57 12.44 2.38
N PHE A 213 8.71 13.36 1.96
CA PHE A 213 7.26 13.19 2.08
C PHE A 213 6.76 12.10 1.12
N LEU A 214 6.01 11.14 1.63
CA LEU A 214 5.44 10.04 0.84
C LEU A 214 3.93 10.19 0.64
N SER A 215 3.19 10.41 1.73
CA SER A 215 1.72 10.43 1.75
C SER A 215 1.23 11.04 3.06
N TYR A 216 -0.05 10.84 3.41
CA TYR A 216 -0.61 11.23 4.70
C TYR A 216 -1.81 10.35 5.08
N GLN A 217 -2.06 10.20 6.37
CA GLN A 217 -3.29 9.64 6.94
C GLN A 217 -4.27 10.76 7.27
N VAL A 218 -5.55 10.50 7.08
CA VAL A 218 -6.66 11.37 7.45
C VAL A 218 -7.45 10.72 8.58
N ILE A 219 -7.79 11.50 9.60
CA ILE A 219 -8.70 11.10 10.67
C ILE A 219 -9.87 12.09 10.66
N ASP A 220 -11.07 11.57 10.37
CA ASP A 220 -12.26 12.40 10.30
C ASP A 220 -12.87 12.68 11.68
N SER A 221 -13.96 13.47 11.71
CA SER A 221 -14.69 13.81 12.93
C SER A 221 -15.28 12.61 13.68
N HIS A 222 -15.48 11.48 12.99
CA HIS A 222 -15.97 10.21 13.55
C HIS A 222 -14.81 9.26 13.93
N HIS A 223 -13.56 9.74 13.84
CA HIS A 223 -12.34 9.01 14.15
C HIS A 223 -12.02 7.88 13.17
N ASN A 224 -12.64 7.86 11.98
CA ASN A 224 -12.26 6.93 10.93
C ASN A 224 -10.90 7.33 10.37
N LYS A 225 -9.97 6.37 10.35
CA LYS A 225 -8.61 6.55 9.87
C LYS A 225 -8.51 6.01 8.46
N ARG A 226 -8.03 6.83 7.52
CA ARG A 226 -7.92 6.45 6.11
C ARG A 226 -6.59 6.95 5.56
N MET A 227 -5.87 6.08 4.84
CA MET A 227 -4.69 6.50 4.12
C MET A 227 -5.09 7.21 2.83
N ARG A 228 -4.34 8.25 2.45
CA ARG A 228 -4.48 8.87 1.13
C ARG A 228 -4.25 7.80 0.04
N ILE A 229 -5.28 7.60 -0.78
CA ILE A 229 -5.32 6.59 -1.84
C ILE A 229 -4.24 6.85 -2.92
N GLY A 230 -3.94 5.85 -3.76
CA GLY A 230 -3.09 6.04 -4.95
C GLY A 230 -1.59 6.23 -4.67
N LYS A 231 -1.12 6.02 -3.44
CA LYS A 231 0.31 6.05 -3.11
C LYS A 231 0.68 5.04 -2.04
N SER A 232 1.77 4.31 -2.27
CA SER A 232 2.35 3.41 -1.28
C SER A 232 2.96 4.20 -0.12
N ILE A 233 2.74 3.69 1.10
CA ILE A 233 3.39 4.17 2.33
C ILE A 233 4.48 3.23 2.82
N LYS A 234 4.91 2.28 1.98
CA LYS A 234 5.96 1.32 2.29
C LYS A 234 7.23 2.03 2.78
N GLY A 235 7.76 1.64 3.95
CA GLY A 235 8.91 2.29 4.61
C GLY A 235 8.60 3.67 5.20
N GLY A 236 7.37 4.16 5.03
CA GLY A 236 6.91 5.44 5.50
C GLY A 236 6.42 5.41 6.95
N PHE A 237 6.70 6.48 7.70
CA PHE A 237 6.25 6.63 9.07
C PHE A 237 6.00 8.09 9.45
N PHE A 238 5.40 8.30 10.62
CA PHE A 238 5.34 9.61 11.28
C PHE A 238 6.04 9.57 12.64
N PRO A 239 7.02 10.45 12.89
CA PRO A 239 7.70 10.48 14.18
C PRO A 239 6.93 11.29 15.23
N VAL A 240 6.73 10.68 16.39
CA VAL A 240 6.33 11.33 17.63
C VAL A 240 7.57 11.46 18.50
N GLY A 241 8.06 12.70 18.64
CA GLY A 241 9.36 13.01 19.23
C GLY A 241 10.36 13.53 18.19
N LYS A 242 11.62 13.72 18.59
CA LYS A 242 12.67 14.25 17.70
C LYS A 242 13.30 13.13 16.89
N TYR A 243 12.87 13.01 15.63
CA TYR A 243 13.49 12.07 14.67
C TYR A 243 14.88 12.53 14.22
N ARG A 244 15.86 11.64 14.35
CA ARG A 244 17.19 11.78 13.74
C ARG A 244 17.67 10.43 13.23
N VAL A 245 18.22 10.38 12.02
CA VAL A 245 18.69 9.12 11.43
C VAL A 245 19.68 8.37 12.33
N ASP A 246 20.44 9.10 13.15
CA ASP A 246 21.45 8.60 14.09
C ASP A 246 20.93 8.35 15.52
N ASN A 247 19.63 8.47 15.78
CA ASN A 247 19.09 8.10 17.10
C ASN A 247 19.39 6.61 17.37
N GLU A 248 19.84 6.33 18.59
CA GLU A 248 20.21 4.98 19.01
C GLU A 248 19.00 4.08 19.24
N LYS A 249 17.79 4.65 19.41
CA LYS A 249 16.61 3.90 19.83
C LYS A 249 15.30 4.46 19.28
N TYR A 250 14.43 3.55 18.85
CA TYR A 250 13.07 3.86 18.41
C TYR A 250 12.05 2.87 18.95
N ILE A 251 10.82 3.35 19.16
CA ILE A 251 9.64 2.50 19.32
C ILE A 251 8.87 2.49 18.00
N LEU A 252 8.60 1.32 17.43
CA LEU A 252 7.77 1.18 16.24
C LEU A 252 6.37 0.69 16.63
N CYS A 253 5.34 1.34 16.11
CA CYS A 253 3.94 0.94 16.34
C CYS A 253 3.05 1.30 15.15
N GLU A 254 1.85 0.72 15.10
CA GLU A 254 0.90 0.97 14.01
C GLU A 254 0.28 2.38 14.08
N ASP A 255 -0.07 2.83 15.29
CA ASP A 255 -1.03 3.94 15.48
C ASP A 255 -0.49 5.14 16.26
N TYR A 256 -0.99 6.33 15.90
CA TYR A 256 -0.63 7.60 16.53
C TYR A 256 -0.88 7.64 18.04
N LEU A 257 -2.02 7.16 18.55
CA LEU A 257 -2.35 7.25 19.98
C LEU A 257 -1.37 6.43 20.82
N THR A 258 -0.96 5.28 20.29
CA THR A 258 0.07 4.42 20.89
C THR A 258 1.43 5.13 20.88
N ALA A 259 1.85 5.68 19.74
CA ALA A 259 3.10 6.43 19.64
C ALA A 259 3.14 7.63 20.60
N ALA A 260 2.07 8.43 20.64
CA ALA A 260 1.91 9.58 21.52
C ALA A 260 2.04 9.19 23.00
N THR A 261 1.37 8.11 23.40
CA THR A 261 1.42 7.63 24.78
C THR A 261 2.81 7.14 25.17
N LEU A 262 3.43 6.32 24.31
CA LEU A 262 4.74 5.73 24.60
C LEU A 262 5.86 6.79 24.56
N ASN A 263 5.82 7.73 23.61
CA ASN A 263 6.78 8.82 23.58
C ASN A 263 6.66 9.70 24.84
N ARG A 264 5.44 10.06 25.25
CA ARG A 264 5.22 10.87 26.46
C ARG A 264 5.72 10.16 27.72
N ALA A 265 5.43 8.87 27.87
CA ALA A 265 5.83 8.11 29.05
C ALA A 265 7.33 7.81 29.12
N THR A 266 7.97 7.55 27.98
CA THR A 266 9.35 7.03 27.95
C THR A 266 10.40 8.05 27.51
N GLY A 267 9.99 9.12 26.84
CA GLY A 267 10.88 10.05 26.14
C GLY A 267 11.51 9.48 24.85
N ILE A 268 11.30 8.20 24.54
CA ILE A 268 11.84 7.55 23.34
C ILE A 268 11.03 8.00 22.13
N THR A 269 11.69 8.31 21.00
CA THR A 269 10.97 8.66 19.77
C THR A 269 10.20 7.45 19.27
N ALA A 270 8.89 7.61 19.08
CA ALA A 270 8.00 6.58 18.59
C ALA A 270 7.61 6.86 17.14
N LEU A 271 7.67 5.86 16.26
CA LEU A 271 7.35 5.98 14.84
C LEU A 271 6.04 5.26 14.56
N VAL A 272 5.09 5.99 13.97
CA VAL A 272 3.79 5.49 13.53
C VAL A 272 3.97 4.92 12.12
N ALA A 273 3.85 3.60 11.98
CA ALA A 273 4.00 2.90 10.70
C ALA A 273 2.67 2.77 9.92
N PHE A 274 1.53 3.15 10.51
CA PHE A 274 0.18 3.16 9.92
C PHE A 274 -0.42 1.81 9.55
N ASP A 275 0.40 0.78 9.39
CA ASP A 275 0.01 -0.61 9.19
C ASP A 275 1.04 -1.50 9.91
N VAL A 276 0.57 -2.55 10.57
CA VAL A 276 1.44 -3.53 11.21
C VAL A 276 2.36 -4.22 10.21
N GLN A 277 1.96 -4.35 8.94
CA GLN A 277 2.77 -4.92 7.87
C GLN A 277 3.93 -4.00 7.48
N ASN A 278 3.73 -2.68 7.54
CA ASN A 278 4.72 -1.68 7.17
C ASN A 278 5.83 -1.50 8.23
N ILE A 279 5.62 -1.99 9.46
CA ILE A 279 6.66 -2.00 10.51
C ILE A 279 7.93 -2.72 10.05
N LEU A 280 7.78 -3.79 9.24
CA LEU A 280 8.92 -4.53 8.69
C LEU A 280 9.81 -3.64 7.82
N ASP A 281 9.20 -2.92 6.88
CA ASP A 281 9.91 -2.05 5.94
C ASP A 281 10.58 -0.88 6.67
N VAL A 282 9.86 -0.24 7.61
CA VAL A 282 10.42 0.83 8.45
C VAL A 282 11.62 0.33 9.28
N ALA A 283 11.53 -0.88 9.86
CA ALA A 283 12.61 -1.46 10.64
C ALA A 283 13.86 -1.74 9.78
N GLN A 284 13.67 -2.30 8.58
CA GLN A 284 14.77 -2.57 7.64
C GLN A 284 15.47 -1.27 7.22
N ASP A 285 14.69 -0.24 6.87
CA ASP A 285 15.24 1.06 6.48
C ASP A 285 16.06 1.69 7.61
N LEU A 286 15.57 1.65 8.85
CA LEU A 286 16.30 2.19 10.02
C LEU A 286 17.60 1.43 10.30
N ILE A 287 17.58 0.10 10.24
CA ILE A 287 18.77 -0.74 10.45
C ILE A 287 19.80 -0.50 9.34
N GLN A 288 19.35 -0.31 8.10
CA GLN A 288 20.23 0.01 6.98
C GLN A 288 20.92 1.37 7.21
N GLN A 289 20.22 2.36 7.75
CA GLN A 289 20.81 3.67 8.06
C GLN A 289 21.71 3.65 9.30
N ASN A 290 21.33 2.90 10.33
CA ASN A 290 22.08 2.74 11.57
C ASN A 290 22.05 1.27 12.02
N PRO A 291 23.07 0.45 11.68
CA PRO A 291 23.11 -0.96 12.05
C PRO A 291 23.11 -1.24 13.56
N LYS A 292 23.36 -0.21 14.40
CA LYS A 292 23.36 -0.31 15.87
C LYS A 292 22.06 0.16 16.51
N VAL A 293 21.05 0.57 15.74
CA VAL A 293 19.78 1.07 16.26
C VAL A 293 19.07 -0.01 17.09
N GLU A 294 18.60 0.33 18.29
CA GLU A 294 17.71 -0.51 19.09
C GLU A 294 16.24 -0.20 18.70
N LEU A 295 15.52 -1.19 18.18
CA LEU A 295 14.09 -1.06 17.92
C LEU A 295 13.27 -1.74 19.03
N ILE A 296 12.11 -1.18 19.34
CA ILE A 296 11.13 -1.78 20.24
C ILE A 296 9.82 -1.89 19.49
N PHE A 297 9.31 -3.10 19.29
CA PHE A 297 8.06 -3.35 18.56
C PHE A 297 6.87 -3.26 19.50
N ALA A 298 6.19 -2.13 19.51
CA ALA A 298 5.02 -1.90 20.33
C ALA A 298 3.73 -2.28 19.59
N THR A 299 2.88 -3.03 20.28
CA THR A 299 1.60 -3.51 19.75
C THR A 299 0.47 -3.32 20.77
N SER A 300 -0.77 -3.45 20.31
CA SER A 300 -1.94 -3.57 21.18
C SER A 300 -2.06 -5.00 21.73
N ARG A 301 -2.66 -5.15 22.91
CA ARG A 301 -3.08 -6.43 23.52
C ARG A 301 -4.32 -7.00 22.80
N ASP A 302 -4.31 -7.07 21.46
CA ASP A 302 -5.48 -7.45 20.65
C ASP A 302 -5.81 -8.95 20.77
N MET A 303 -6.31 -9.36 21.95
CA MET A 303 -6.64 -10.74 22.29
C MET A 303 -8.02 -11.18 21.79
N LEU A 304 -8.87 -10.20 21.48
CA LEU A 304 -10.27 -10.43 21.14
C LEU A 304 -10.47 -10.64 19.63
N THR A 305 -9.46 -10.42 18.79
CA THR A 305 -9.57 -10.73 17.35
C THR A 305 -9.16 -12.18 17.11
N THR A 306 -9.96 -12.90 16.32
CA THR A 306 -9.74 -14.32 16.00
C THR A 306 -8.33 -14.60 15.49
N ASN A 307 -7.74 -13.67 14.73
CA ASN A 307 -6.40 -13.84 14.18
C ASN A 307 -5.27 -13.27 15.08
N LYS A 308 -5.58 -12.42 16.07
CA LYS A 308 -4.57 -11.75 16.93
C LYS A 308 -3.40 -11.15 16.14
N SER A 309 -3.68 -10.62 14.93
CA SER A 309 -2.67 -10.35 13.90
C SER A 309 -1.59 -9.38 14.35
N ARG A 310 -1.97 -8.38 15.15
CA ARG A 310 -1.06 -7.35 15.67
C ARG A 310 0.00 -7.91 16.62
N ILE A 311 -0.38 -8.83 17.50
CA ILE A 311 0.59 -9.44 18.43
C ILE A 311 1.46 -10.44 17.67
N LYS A 312 0.87 -11.30 16.81
CA LYS A 312 1.64 -12.24 15.96
C LYS A 312 2.74 -11.53 15.18
N LYS A 313 2.41 -10.43 14.51
CA LYS A 313 3.40 -9.64 13.75
C LYS A 313 4.47 -9.01 14.64
N ALA A 314 4.11 -8.49 15.81
CA ALA A 314 5.10 -7.94 16.75
C ALA A 314 6.08 -9.02 17.26
N LEU A 315 5.57 -10.22 17.59
CA LEU A 315 6.40 -11.37 17.95
C LEU A 315 7.31 -11.79 16.79
N TYR A 316 6.77 -11.88 15.58
CA TYR A 316 7.52 -12.19 14.37
C TYR A 316 8.66 -11.18 14.10
N TYR A 317 8.39 -9.88 14.19
CA TYR A 317 9.44 -8.86 14.01
C TYR A 317 10.47 -8.91 15.13
N SER A 318 10.03 -9.10 16.37
CA SER A 318 10.94 -9.30 17.51
C SER A 318 11.86 -10.50 17.29
N TYR A 319 11.33 -11.61 16.77
CA TYR A 319 12.11 -12.78 16.43
C TYR A 319 13.12 -12.50 15.31
N LEU A 320 12.65 -11.88 14.23
CA LEU A 320 13.42 -11.59 13.02
C LEU A 320 14.60 -10.66 13.32
N PHE A 321 14.35 -9.58 14.05
CA PHE A 321 15.36 -8.56 14.34
C PHE A 321 16.11 -8.78 15.66
N ASN A 322 15.72 -9.79 16.44
CA ASN A 322 16.27 -10.04 17.79
C ASN A 322 16.19 -8.81 18.70
N MET A 323 15.02 -8.18 18.72
CA MET A 323 14.78 -6.92 19.42
C MET A 323 13.46 -6.97 20.21
N PRO A 324 13.30 -6.22 21.31
CA PRO A 324 12.14 -6.36 22.20
C PRO A 324 10.80 -6.10 21.52
N PHE A 325 9.76 -6.84 21.92
CA PHE A 325 8.36 -6.47 21.71
C PHE A 325 7.72 -6.05 23.03
N ILE A 326 6.73 -5.16 22.97
CA ILE A 326 5.96 -4.70 24.13
C ILE A 326 4.48 -4.59 23.81
N PHE A 327 3.64 -4.83 24.81
CA PHE A 327 2.19 -4.63 24.74
C PHE A 327 1.65 -4.09 26.08
N PRO A 328 0.49 -3.43 26.10
CA PRO A 328 -0.05 -2.86 27.33
C PRO A 328 -0.52 -3.99 28.27
N LYS A 329 -0.14 -3.86 29.55
CA LYS A 329 -0.55 -4.77 30.63
C LYS A 329 -1.49 -4.04 31.58
N PHE A 330 -2.79 -4.26 31.38
CA PHE A 330 -3.87 -3.77 32.24
C PHE A 330 -3.90 -4.51 33.58
N PRO A 331 -4.56 -3.95 34.61
CA PRO A 331 -4.86 -4.68 35.84
C PRO A 331 -5.67 -5.95 35.57
N ASP A 332 -5.62 -6.90 36.50
CA ASP A 332 -6.40 -8.15 36.41
C ASP A 332 -7.89 -7.88 36.72
N GLY A 333 -8.79 -8.52 35.95
CA GLY A 333 -10.25 -8.42 36.12
C GLY A 333 -10.99 -8.32 34.79
N GLU A 334 -12.17 -8.94 34.70
CA GLU A 334 -13.00 -8.99 33.47
C GLU A 334 -13.34 -7.59 32.93
N GLN A 335 -13.48 -6.61 33.82
CA GLN A 335 -13.74 -5.22 33.45
C GLN A 335 -12.63 -4.59 32.61
N TYR A 336 -11.45 -5.21 32.52
CA TYR A 336 -10.31 -4.69 31.75
C TYR A 336 -10.08 -5.42 30.42
N ASP A 337 -10.77 -6.53 30.15
CA ASP A 337 -10.47 -7.39 29.00
C ASP A 337 -10.84 -6.77 27.65
N HIS A 338 -11.70 -5.76 27.66
CA HIS A 338 -12.06 -5.01 26.45
C HIS A 338 -11.03 -3.95 26.04
N PHE A 339 -10.12 -3.56 26.95
CA PHE A 339 -9.06 -2.60 26.62
C PHE A 339 -7.85 -3.28 25.98
N LYS A 340 -7.28 -2.61 24.97
CA LYS A 340 -6.26 -3.21 24.09
C LYS A 340 -5.06 -2.32 23.87
N THR A 341 -5.19 -1.01 24.02
CA THR A 341 -4.23 -0.04 23.51
C THR A 341 -3.42 0.63 24.62
N TRP A 342 -2.27 1.19 24.27
CA TRP A 342 -1.45 1.94 25.22
C TRP A 342 -2.15 3.21 25.72
N ASN A 343 -2.91 3.89 24.86
CA ASN A 343 -3.63 5.10 25.28
C ASN A 343 -4.81 4.80 26.21
N GLU A 344 -5.45 3.62 26.11
CA GLU A 344 -6.46 3.19 27.09
C GLU A 344 -5.85 2.92 28.46
N LEU A 345 -4.59 2.44 28.51
CA LEU A 345 -3.89 2.21 29.77
C LEU A 345 -3.68 3.50 30.58
N ASN A 346 -3.61 4.67 29.94
CA ASN A 346 -3.55 5.99 30.61
C ASN A 346 -4.77 6.27 31.51
N ARG A 347 -5.85 5.48 31.42
CA ARG A 347 -7.01 5.59 32.32
C ARG A 347 -6.71 5.07 33.73
N TYR A 348 -5.69 4.22 33.86
CA TYR A 348 -5.37 3.47 35.08
C TYR A 348 -3.94 3.70 35.55
N ASP A 349 -3.03 3.94 34.61
CA ASP A 349 -1.63 4.19 34.89
C ASP A 349 -1.21 5.60 34.49
N ASN A 350 -0.33 6.19 35.31
CA ASN A 350 0.41 7.38 34.93
C ASN A 350 1.66 7.04 34.09
N ASP A 351 2.34 8.07 33.60
CA ASP A 351 3.50 7.92 32.71
C ASP A 351 4.65 7.15 33.34
N GLU A 352 4.88 7.31 34.65
CA GLU A 352 5.94 6.60 35.36
C GLU A 352 5.64 5.10 35.44
N GLN A 353 4.38 4.73 35.70
CA GLN A 353 3.92 3.34 35.73
C GLN A 353 4.00 2.71 34.33
N ILE A 354 3.58 3.43 33.28
CA ILE A 354 3.70 2.97 31.89
C ILE A 354 5.18 2.77 31.53
N LYS A 355 6.05 3.73 31.87
CA LYS A 355 7.49 3.62 31.65
C LYS A 355 8.07 2.38 32.34
N LYS A 356 7.73 2.14 33.61
CA LYS A 356 8.15 0.93 34.34
C LYS A 356 7.68 -0.36 33.65
N LYS A 357 6.46 -0.39 33.10
CA LYS A 357 5.95 -1.54 32.31
C LYS A 357 6.70 -1.72 30.98
N VAL A 358 7.12 -0.65 30.32
CA VAL A 358 7.95 -0.72 29.11
C VAL A 358 9.34 -1.24 29.47
N ASP A 359 10.01 -0.61 30.44
CA ASP A 359 11.37 -0.94 30.85
C ASP A 359 11.48 -2.39 31.35
N SER A 360 10.50 -2.85 32.13
CA SER A 360 10.46 -4.25 32.60
C SER A 360 10.31 -5.26 31.47
N GLN A 361 9.48 -4.97 30.46
CA GLN A 361 9.33 -5.86 29.29
C GLN A 361 10.60 -5.89 28.44
N VAL A 362 11.21 -4.73 28.21
CA VAL A 362 12.48 -4.61 27.48
C VAL A 362 13.60 -5.34 28.23
N LYS A 363 13.71 -5.16 29.55
CA LYS A 363 14.69 -5.84 30.39
C LYS A 363 14.48 -7.35 30.36
N PHE A 364 13.23 -7.80 30.53
CA PHE A 364 12.89 -9.23 30.46
C PHE A 364 13.34 -9.86 29.14
N PHE A 365 13.10 -9.19 28.01
CA PHE A 365 13.58 -9.64 26.70
C PHE A 365 15.12 -9.73 26.64
N LYS A 366 15.82 -8.70 27.12
CA LYS A 366 17.29 -8.67 27.12
C LYS A 366 17.91 -9.76 28.01
N ASP A 367 17.31 -10.03 29.16
CA ASP A 367 17.81 -11.03 30.12
C ASP A 367 17.54 -12.47 29.66
N ASN A 368 16.41 -12.73 28.99
CA ASN A 368 15.96 -14.10 28.67
C ASN A 368 16.15 -14.48 27.19
N GLY A 369 16.47 -13.51 26.33
CA GLY A 369 16.61 -13.68 24.90
C GLY A 369 15.29 -13.88 24.16
N LYS A 370 15.34 -13.81 22.82
CA LYS A 370 14.14 -13.84 21.97
C LYS A 370 13.36 -15.16 22.06
N VAL A 371 14.03 -16.31 22.06
CA VAL A 371 13.38 -17.62 22.00
C VAL A 371 12.50 -17.84 23.22
N SER A 372 13.08 -17.66 24.42
CA SER A 372 12.37 -17.85 25.69
C SER A 372 11.24 -16.83 25.85
N THR A 373 11.52 -15.55 25.56
CA THR A 373 10.54 -14.47 25.77
C THR A 373 9.34 -14.61 24.84
N ILE A 374 9.58 -14.93 23.57
CA ILE A 374 8.52 -15.09 22.58
C ILE A 374 7.72 -16.35 22.88
N ARG A 375 8.36 -17.48 23.21
CA ARG A 375 7.66 -18.71 23.61
C ARG A 375 6.75 -18.47 24.82
N LEU A 376 7.25 -17.83 25.87
CA LEU A 376 6.46 -17.53 27.06
C LEU A 376 5.24 -16.64 26.76
N ALA A 377 5.39 -15.66 25.87
CA ALA A 377 4.26 -14.85 25.43
C ALA A 377 3.27 -15.66 24.57
N SER A 378 3.77 -16.50 23.66
CA SER A 378 2.96 -17.41 22.85
C SER A 378 2.14 -18.36 23.70
N ASP A 379 2.76 -19.00 24.69
CA ASP A 379 2.11 -19.95 25.60
C ASP A 379 1.06 -19.24 26.46
N LYS A 380 1.46 -18.12 27.08
CA LYS A 380 0.57 -17.35 27.97
C LYS A 380 -0.68 -16.82 27.25
N TYR A 381 -0.56 -16.52 25.96
CA TYR A 381 -1.60 -15.82 25.21
C TYR A 381 -2.24 -16.67 24.10
N GLY A 382 -1.85 -17.94 23.97
CA GLY A 382 -2.31 -18.85 22.91
C GLY A 382 -2.09 -18.25 21.52
N ILE A 383 -0.83 -17.93 21.18
CA ILE A 383 -0.44 -17.27 19.93
C ILE A 383 0.60 -18.11 19.18
N GLU A 384 0.21 -18.66 18.03
CA GLU A 384 1.12 -19.15 16.99
C GLU A 384 1.52 -17.97 16.09
N TYR A 385 2.82 -17.71 15.93
CA TYR A 385 3.38 -16.51 15.28
C TYR A 385 4.18 -16.82 14.03
#